data_AF-A0A822A9F4-F1
#
_entry.id   AF-A0A822A9F4-F1
#
_cell.length_a   1.000
_cell.length_b   1.000
_cell.length_c   1.000
_cell.angle_alpha   90.00
_cell.angle_beta   90.00
_cell.angle_gamma   90.00
#
_symmetry.space_group_name_H-M   'P 1'
#
loop_
_entity.id
_entity.type
_entity.pdbx_description
1 polymer ?
#
loop_
_entity_poly.entity_id
_entity_poly.type
_entity_poly.pdbx_seq_one_letter_code
_entity_poly.pdbx_strand_id
1 'polypeptide(L)'
;MILEPFGDDKKFTKKEREEICKNKQIVIKELEKISRDTDNSLTFDEFLKHIDMSEEEYIKMVRVELIKAKVSLKRAPNEVRINAYNSVMMSLHKANMDIQFILDPYACLMYCIDYISKSENGMSKLLREALNELKKGNNTQSKSVLESLQIGF
;
A
#
# COMPACT_ATOMS: atom_id res chain seq x y z
N MET A 1 7.57 -3.92 -15.17
CA MET A 1 6.41 -4.48 -15.92
C MET A 1 5.12 -3.93 -15.36
N ILE A 2 4.06 -3.81 -16.17
CA ILE A 2 2.71 -3.48 -15.68
C ILE A 2 1.99 -4.80 -15.45
N LEU A 3 1.47 -5.01 -14.24
CA LEU A 3 0.66 -6.17 -13.90
C LEU A 3 -0.79 -5.75 -13.81
N GLU A 4 -1.64 -6.47 -14.52
CA GLU A 4 -3.08 -6.27 -14.50
C GLU A 4 -3.77 -7.32 -13.63
N PRO A 5 -4.87 -6.94 -12.95
CA PRO A 5 -5.70 -7.89 -12.23
C PRO A 5 -6.24 -8.96 -13.20
N PHE A 6 -6.66 -10.08 -12.65
CA PHE A 6 -7.40 -11.06 -13.44
C PHE A 6 -8.80 -10.53 -13.75
N GLY A 7 -9.28 -10.73 -14.98
CA GLY A 7 -10.65 -10.38 -15.37
C GLY A 7 -11.70 -11.18 -14.59
N ASP A 8 -12.94 -10.69 -14.59
CA ASP A 8 -14.07 -11.28 -13.86
C ASP A 8 -14.40 -12.73 -14.27
N ASP A 9 -13.98 -13.08 -15.48
CA ASP A 9 -14.03 -14.39 -16.11
C ASP A 9 -13.11 -15.42 -15.44
N LYS A 10 -12.05 -15.00 -14.75
CA LYS A 10 -11.12 -15.91 -14.07
C LYS A 10 -11.42 -16.02 -12.58
N LYS A 11 -12.22 -17.03 -12.22
CA LYS A 11 -12.55 -17.35 -10.82
C LYS A 11 -11.60 -18.40 -10.26
N PHE A 12 -10.85 -18.03 -9.22
CA PHE A 12 -10.02 -18.97 -8.47
C PHE A 12 -10.87 -19.80 -7.50
N THR A 13 -10.65 -21.11 -7.52
CA THR A 13 -11.27 -22.05 -6.58
C THR A 13 -10.78 -21.81 -5.15
N LYS A 14 -11.52 -22.31 -4.15
CA LYS A 14 -11.13 -22.19 -2.74
C LYS A 14 -9.74 -22.80 -2.47
N LYS A 15 -9.47 -23.97 -3.06
CA LYS A 15 -8.17 -24.66 -2.93
C LYS A 15 -7.01 -23.84 -3.50
N GLU A 16 -7.18 -23.29 -4.71
CA GLU A 16 -6.15 -22.43 -5.31
C GLU A 16 -5.86 -21.18 -4.47
N ARG A 17 -6.91 -20.57 -3.89
CA ARG A 17 -6.73 -19.40 -3.00
C ARG A 17 -5.98 -19.76 -1.72
N GLU A 18 -6.27 -20.92 -1.14
CA GLU A 18 -5.56 -21.42 0.05
C GLU A 18 -4.07 -21.68 -0.26
N GLU A 19 -3.77 -22.26 -1.42
CA GLU A 19 -2.39 -22.50 -1.88
C GLU A 19 -1.64 -21.19 -2.15
N ILE A 20 -2.25 -20.25 -2.87
CA ILE A 20 -1.70 -18.91 -3.11
C ILE A 20 -1.38 -18.20 -1.79
N CYS A 21 -2.28 -18.29 -0.81
CA CYS A 21 -2.07 -17.68 0.51
C CYS A 21 -0.88 -18.30 1.25
N LYS A 22 -0.72 -19.63 1.20
CA LYS A 22 0.44 -20.34 1.78
C LYS A 22 1.74 -19.91 1.10
N ASN A 23 1.76 -19.92 -0.23
CA ASN A 23 2.94 -19.55 -1.02
C ASN A 23 3.34 -18.10 -0.77
N LYS A 24 2.38 -17.19 -0.65
CA LYS A 24 2.63 -15.80 -0.28
C LYS A 24 3.29 -15.67 1.09
N GLN A 25 2.83 -16.44 2.10
CA GLN A 25 3.44 -16.39 3.43
C GLN A 25 4.90 -16.87 3.41
N ILE A 26 5.23 -17.86 2.59
CA ILE A 26 6.61 -18.33 2.38
C ILE A 26 7.45 -17.21 1.77
N VAL A 27 6.98 -16.63 0.66
CA VAL A 27 7.66 -15.52 -0.04
C VAL A 27 7.93 -14.34 0.89
N ILE A 28 6.93 -13.90 1.66
CA ILE A 28 7.09 -12.77 2.59
C ILE A 28 8.15 -13.07 3.65
N LYS A 29 8.10 -14.27 4.26
CA LYS A 29 9.07 -14.65 5.30
C LYS A 29 10.50 -14.69 4.77
N GLU A 30 10.71 -15.24 3.58
CA GLU A 30 12.05 -15.29 2.99
C GLU A 30 12.55 -13.91 2.57
N LEU A 31 11.69 -13.09 1.94
CA LEU A 31 12.05 -11.70 1.62
C LEU A 31 12.37 -10.88 2.88
N GLU A 32 11.65 -11.10 3.98
CA GLU A 32 11.95 -10.42 5.25
C GLU A 32 13.32 -10.79 5.80
N LYS A 33 13.73 -12.05 5.71
CA LYS A 33 15.07 -12.50 6.11
C LYS A 33 16.14 -11.86 5.23
N ILE A 34 15.97 -11.95 3.91
CA ILE A 34 16.92 -11.40 2.93
C ILE A 34 17.04 -9.87 3.09
N SER A 35 15.94 -9.17 3.40
CA SER A 35 15.94 -7.72 3.58
C SER A 35 16.78 -7.21 4.77
N ARG A 36 17.15 -8.11 5.70
CA ARG A 36 18.00 -7.79 6.85
C ARG A 36 19.47 -8.15 6.61
N ASP A 37 19.75 -8.86 5.54
CA ASP A 37 21.09 -9.30 5.18
C ASP A 37 21.78 -8.24 4.32
N THR A 38 22.91 -7.73 4.79
CA THR A 38 23.67 -6.65 4.15
C THR A 38 24.55 -7.11 2.99
N ASP A 39 24.86 -8.41 2.89
CA ASP A 39 25.85 -8.94 1.95
C ASP A 39 25.24 -9.69 0.76
N ASN A 40 23.92 -9.89 0.74
CA ASN A 40 23.29 -10.77 -0.23
C ASN A 40 23.16 -10.12 -1.62
N SER A 41 23.99 -10.57 -2.55
CA SER A 41 23.90 -10.32 -4.00
C SER A 41 22.91 -11.25 -4.71
N LEU A 42 21.97 -11.85 -3.97
CA LEU A 42 21.02 -12.85 -4.49
C LEU A 42 20.23 -12.28 -5.67
N THR A 43 20.26 -12.98 -6.79
CA THR A 43 19.45 -12.63 -7.96
C THR A 43 18.01 -13.09 -7.79
N PHE A 44 17.08 -12.53 -8.59
CA PHE A 44 15.68 -12.95 -8.56
C PHE A 44 15.52 -14.43 -8.94
N ASP A 45 16.30 -14.93 -9.91
CA ASP A 45 16.25 -16.33 -10.33
C ASP A 45 16.74 -17.29 -9.25
N GLU A 46 17.79 -16.91 -8.52
CA GLU A 46 18.28 -17.69 -7.38
C GLU A 46 17.28 -17.67 -6.22
N PHE A 47 16.61 -16.54 -5.99
CA PHE A 47 15.53 -16.46 -5.02
C PHE A 47 14.38 -17.41 -5.37
N LEU A 48 13.93 -17.42 -6.63
CA LEU A 48 12.89 -18.32 -7.11
C LEU A 48 13.26 -19.80 -6.94
N LYS A 49 14.52 -20.16 -7.22
CA LYS A 49 15.04 -21.52 -6.95
C LYS A 49 15.06 -21.84 -5.47
N HIS A 50 15.41 -20.89 -4.61
CA HIS A 50 15.46 -21.09 -3.16
C HIS A 50 14.08 -21.40 -2.56
N ILE A 51 13.03 -20.76 -3.08
CA ILE A 51 11.65 -20.97 -2.64
C ILE A 51 10.89 -22.06 -3.43
N ASP A 52 11.58 -22.75 -4.35
CA ASP A 52 11.02 -23.76 -5.25
C ASP A 52 9.76 -23.28 -5.99
N MET A 53 9.87 -22.13 -6.67
CA MET A 53 8.74 -21.49 -7.37
C MET A 53 9.17 -21.01 -8.75
N SER A 54 8.31 -21.20 -9.75
CA SER A 54 8.52 -20.62 -11.07
C SER A 54 8.18 -19.12 -11.10
N GLU A 55 8.77 -18.38 -12.05
CA GLU A 55 8.43 -16.96 -12.25
C GLU A 55 6.94 -16.77 -12.57
N GLU A 56 6.34 -17.67 -13.34
CA GLU A 56 4.93 -17.62 -13.69
C GLU A 56 4.02 -17.78 -12.46
N GLU A 57 4.36 -18.71 -11.55
CA GLU A 57 3.63 -18.90 -10.29
C GLU A 57 3.76 -17.69 -9.38
N TYR A 58 4.96 -17.11 -9.29
CA TYR A 58 5.20 -15.89 -8.54
C TYR A 58 4.36 -14.73 -9.08
N ILE A 59 4.38 -14.49 -10.40
CA ILE A 59 3.59 -13.45 -11.05
C ILE A 59 2.10 -13.71 -10.86
N LYS A 60 1.64 -14.97 -11.02
CA LYS A 60 0.25 -15.36 -10.80
C LYS A 60 -0.17 -15.03 -9.37
N MET A 61 0.63 -15.41 -8.37
CA MET A 61 0.39 -15.11 -6.96
C MET A 61 0.21 -13.62 -6.72
N VAL A 62 1.14 -12.78 -7.22
CA VAL A 62 1.06 -11.31 -7.08
C VAL A 62 -0.19 -10.75 -7.76
N ARG A 63 -0.52 -11.23 -8.96
CA ARG A 63 -1.68 -10.72 -9.74
C ARG A 63 -3.03 -11.05 -9.12
N VAL A 64 -3.17 -12.15 -8.38
CA VAL A 64 -4.44 -12.51 -7.73
C VAL A 64 -4.87 -11.47 -6.70
N GLU A 65 -3.94 -10.72 -6.13
CA GLU A 65 -4.23 -9.71 -5.11
C GLU A 65 -4.46 -8.32 -5.68
N LEU A 66 -4.21 -8.13 -6.99
CA LEU A 66 -4.40 -6.84 -7.63
C LEU A 66 -5.89 -6.57 -7.80
N ILE A 67 -6.31 -5.39 -7.34
CA ILE A 67 -7.64 -4.82 -7.62
C ILE A 67 -7.57 -3.89 -8.83
N LYS A 68 -6.41 -3.25 -9.04
CA LYS A 68 -6.12 -2.32 -10.14
C LYS A 68 -4.77 -2.67 -10.74
N ALA A 69 -4.55 -2.23 -11.99
CA ALA A 69 -3.25 -2.36 -12.62
C ALA A 69 -2.17 -1.67 -11.77
N LYS A 70 -0.99 -2.29 -11.66
CA LYS A 70 0.12 -1.80 -10.85
C LYS A 70 1.44 -1.95 -11.60
N VAL A 71 2.30 -0.94 -11.49
CA VAL A 71 3.67 -1.02 -12.00
C VAL A 71 4.54 -1.77 -11.00
N SER A 72 5.16 -2.86 -11.45
CA SER A 72 6.19 -3.59 -10.74
C SER A 72 7.56 -3.20 -11.28
N LEU A 73 8.39 -2.62 -10.42
CA LEU A 73 9.77 -2.24 -10.74
C LEU A 73 10.69 -3.46 -10.66
N LYS A 74 11.69 -3.52 -11.53
CA LYS A 74 12.76 -4.51 -11.43
C LYS A 74 13.58 -4.20 -10.18
N ARG A 75 13.72 -5.18 -9.29
CA ARG A 75 14.44 -5.07 -8.02
C ARG A 75 15.14 -6.37 -7.69
N ALA A 76 16.25 -6.29 -6.98
CA ALA A 76 16.82 -7.45 -6.32
C ALA A 76 16.01 -7.80 -5.05
N PRO A 77 15.95 -9.08 -4.64
CA PRO A 77 15.24 -9.53 -3.44
C PRO A 77 15.57 -8.76 -2.15
N ASN A 78 16.81 -8.29 -2.00
CA ASN A 78 17.27 -7.49 -0.85
C ASN A 78 16.77 -6.03 -0.88
N GLU A 79 16.32 -5.52 -2.03
CA GLU A 79 15.83 -4.14 -2.20
C GLU A 79 14.34 -3.97 -1.84
N VAL A 80 13.71 -4.98 -1.22
CA VAL A 80 12.27 -4.95 -0.90
C VAL A 80 11.87 -3.77 -0.02
N ARG A 81 12.80 -3.25 0.80
CA ARG A 81 12.59 -2.09 1.69
C ARG A 81 12.98 -0.74 1.08
N ILE A 82 13.47 -0.72 -0.15
CA ILE A 82 13.90 0.50 -0.82
C ILE A 82 12.68 1.10 -1.56
N ASN A 83 12.33 2.35 -1.27
CA ASN A 83 11.28 3.04 -2.02
C ASN A 83 11.75 3.33 -3.45
N ALA A 84 10.81 3.52 -4.37
CA ALA A 84 11.16 3.95 -5.71
C ALA A 84 11.80 5.35 -5.65
N TYR A 85 12.97 5.49 -6.27
CA TYR A 85 13.77 6.70 -6.18
C TYR A 85 14.38 7.06 -7.53
N ASN A 86 14.66 8.35 -7.73
CA ASN A 86 15.46 8.82 -8.85
C ASN A 86 16.90 9.05 -8.36
N SER A 87 17.88 8.40 -8.96
CA SER A 87 19.29 8.46 -8.51
C SER A 87 19.87 9.87 -8.53
N VAL A 88 19.54 10.66 -9.53
CA VAL A 88 19.98 12.06 -9.66
C VAL A 88 19.39 12.90 -8.52
N MET A 89 18.08 12.81 -8.32
CA MET A 89 17.41 13.52 -7.22
C MET A 89 17.91 13.07 -5.86
N MET A 90 18.20 11.78 -5.68
CA MET A 90 18.78 11.26 -4.44
C MET A 90 20.14 11.89 -4.15
N SER A 91 21.01 12.01 -5.17
CA SER A 91 22.34 12.62 -4.99
C SER A 91 22.28 14.11 -4.60
N LEU A 92 21.26 14.83 -5.07
CA LEU A 92 21.09 16.26 -4.84
C LEU A 92 20.36 16.57 -3.54
N HIS A 93 19.22 15.90 -3.31
CA HIS A 93 18.30 16.21 -2.21
C HIS A 93 18.55 15.35 -0.96
N LYS A 94 19.09 14.13 -1.13
CA LYS A 94 19.43 13.18 -0.06
C LYS A 94 18.31 12.92 0.96
N ALA A 95 17.05 12.92 0.50
CA ALA A 95 15.89 12.59 1.32
C ALA A 95 15.14 11.38 0.75
N ASN A 96 14.33 10.73 1.59
CA ASN A 96 13.46 9.64 1.15
C ASN A 96 12.50 10.14 0.05
N MET A 97 12.38 9.37 -1.01
CA MET A 97 11.47 9.63 -2.12
C MET A 97 10.37 8.58 -2.15
N ASP A 98 9.16 9.03 -2.42
CA ASP A 98 8.00 8.15 -2.66
C ASP A 98 7.44 8.48 -4.05
N ILE A 99 8.11 7.95 -5.09
CA ILE A 99 7.76 8.18 -6.49
C ILE A 99 6.92 7.01 -7.00
N GLN A 100 5.77 7.31 -7.61
CA GLN A 100 4.88 6.29 -8.17
C GLN A 100 4.46 6.66 -9.59
N PHE A 101 4.42 5.65 -10.47
CA PHE A 101 3.94 5.84 -11.84
C PHE A 101 2.41 5.90 -11.86
N ILE A 102 1.85 6.91 -12.52
CA ILE A 102 0.40 7.13 -12.58
C ILE A 102 -0.19 6.29 -13.71
N LEU A 103 -0.97 5.26 -13.37
CA LEU A 103 -1.74 4.46 -14.32
C LEU A 103 -3.18 4.96 -14.50
N ASP A 104 -3.71 5.68 -13.52
CA ASP A 104 -5.08 6.20 -13.49
C ASP A 104 -5.04 7.68 -13.05
N PRO A 105 -5.18 8.64 -13.99
CA PRO A 105 -5.17 10.07 -13.68
C PRO A 105 -6.29 10.49 -12.73
N TYR A 106 -7.46 9.83 -12.80
CA TYR A 106 -8.57 10.13 -11.91
C TYR A 106 -8.25 9.72 -10.47
N ALA A 107 -7.70 8.50 -10.29
CA ALA A 107 -7.23 8.07 -8.96
C ALA A 107 -6.15 8.98 -8.40
N CYS A 108 -5.25 9.51 -9.25
CA CYS A 108 -4.25 10.50 -8.84
C CYS A 108 -4.90 11.80 -8.36
N LEU A 109 -5.86 12.34 -9.10
CA LEU A 109 -6.57 13.56 -8.72
C LEU A 109 -7.35 13.37 -7.41
N MET A 110 -8.06 12.25 -7.27
CA MET A 110 -8.76 11.92 -6.02
C MET A 110 -7.81 11.83 -4.84
N TYR A 111 -6.64 11.21 -5.01
CA TYR A 111 -5.63 11.16 -3.97
C TYR A 111 -5.13 12.57 -3.58
N CYS A 112 -4.88 13.44 -4.55
CA CYS A 112 -4.48 14.82 -4.28
C CYS A 112 -5.58 15.60 -3.52
N ILE A 113 -6.83 15.46 -3.93
CA ILE A 113 -7.99 16.09 -3.28
C ILE A 113 -8.12 15.58 -1.84
N ASP A 114 -8.11 14.27 -1.63
CA ASP A 114 -8.20 13.64 -0.31
C ASP A 114 -7.07 14.11 0.61
N TYR A 115 -5.87 14.32 0.06
CA TYR A 115 -4.72 14.82 0.81
C TYR A 115 -4.90 16.28 1.23
N ILE A 116 -5.35 17.14 0.32
CA ILE A 116 -5.63 18.56 0.61
C ILE A 116 -6.75 18.68 1.65
N SER A 117 -7.83 17.90 1.51
CA SER A 117 -8.98 17.88 2.43
C SER A 117 -8.72 17.10 3.73
N LYS A 118 -7.52 16.55 3.94
CA LYS A 118 -7.21 15.72 5.11
C LYS A 118 -7.40 16.45 6.45
N SER A 119 -7.09 17.74 6.51
CA SER A 119 -7.30 18.58 7.70
C SER A 119 -8.80 18.77 8.01
N GLU A 120 -9.63 18.91 6.98
CA GLU A 120 -11.08 19.15 7.10
C GLU A 120 -11.86 17.88 7.47
N ASN A 121 -11.35 16.71 7.10
CA ASN A 121 -11.95 15.42 7.43
C ASN A 121 -12.03 15.17 8.95
N GLY A 122 -11.03 15.63 9.72
CA GLY A 122 -11.02 15.54 11.18
C GLY A 122 -12.11 16.40 11.82
N MET A 123 -12.26 17.65 11.36
CA MET A 123 -13.29 18.57 11.85
C MET A 123 -14.71 18.09 11.52
N SER A 124 -14.92 17.54 10.32
CA SER A 124 -16.21 16.97 9.92
C SER A 124 -16.65 15.80 10.79
N LYS A 125 -15.71 14.95 11.21
CA LYS A 125 -15.99 13.81 12.11
C LYS A 125 -16.38 14.29 13.50
N LEU A 126 -15.61 15.22 14.08
CA LEU A 126 -15.88 15.80 15.39
C LEU A 126 -17.25 16.51 15.42
N LEU A 127 -17.58 17.25 14.37
CA LEU A 127 -18.89 17.93 14.27
C LEU A 127 -20.04 16.91 14.20
N ARG A 128 -19.89 15.81 13.44
CA ARG A 128 -20.90 14.74 13.39
C ARG A 128 -21.07 14.03 14.73
N GLU A 129 -19.98 13.80 15.46
CA GLU A 129 -20.00 13.21 16.80
C GLU A 129 -20.70 14.14 17.80
N ALA A 130 -20.36 15.43 17.81
CA ALA A 130 -21.03 16.43 18.64
C ALA A 130 -22.53 16.52 18.33
N LEU A 131 -22.93 16.51 17.05
CA LEU A 131 -24.33 16.50 16.66
C LEU A 131 -25.07 15.22 17.09
N ASN A 132 -24.41 14.06 17.04
CA ASN A 132 -24.99 12.80 17.49
C ASN A 132 -25.14 12.75 19.01
N GLU A 133 -24.20 13.32 19.77
CA GLU A 133 -24.29 13.38 21.25
C GLU A 133 -25.34 14.39 21.73
N LEU A 134 -25.51 15.52 21.03
CA LEU A 134 -26.63 16.43 21.26
C LEU A 134 -27.98 15.74 21.04
N LYS A 135 -28.10 14.92 19.98
CA LYS A 135 -29.31 14.12 19.72
C LYS A 135 -29.60 13.08 20.82
N LYS A 136 -28.58 12.62 21.55
CA LYS A 136 -28.72 11.68 22.68
C LYS A 136 -28.98 12.37 24.03
N GLY A 137 -28.99 13.69 24.09
CA GLY A 137 -29.26 14.46 25.31
C GLY A 137 -28.05 14.75 26.21
N ASN A 138 -26.83 14.44 25.74
CA ASN A 138 -25.58 14.66 26.49
C ASN A 138 -25.01 16.07 26.26
N ASN A 139 -25.70 17.09 26.79
CA ASN A 139 -25.42 18.50 26.48
C ASN A 139 -24.06 19.02 26.97
N THR A 140 -23.51 18.48 28.06
CA THR A 140 -22.29 19.02 28.70
C THR A 140 -21.01 18.68 27.95
N GLN A 141 -20.90 17.45 27.41
CA GLN A 141 -19.72 17.02 26.64
C GLN A 141 -19.74 17.56 25.21
N SER A 142 -20.92 17.78 24.65
CA SER A 142 -21.07 18.37 23.31
C SER A 142 -20.56 19.82 23.25
N LYS A 143 -20.71 20.57 24.34
CA LYS A 143 -20.25 21.95 24.44
C LYS A 143 -18.72 22.07 24.45
N SER A 144 -18.02 21.18 25.16
CA SER A 144 -16.54 21.17 25.19
C SER A 144 -15.93 20.75 23.84
N VAL A 145 -16.60 19.90 23.07
CA VAL A 145 -16.17 19.52 21.70
C VAL A 145 -16.39 20.68 20.70
N LEU A 146 -17.46 21.46 20.86
CA LEU A 146 -17.68 22.66 20.04
C LEU A 146 -16.69 23.78 20.36
N GLU A 147 -16.31 23.93 21.64
CA GLU A 147 -15.29 24.89 22.08
C GLU A 147 -13.89 24.53 21.56
N SER A 148 -13.52 23.24 21.50
CA SER A 148 -12.23 22.81 20.94
C SER A 148 -12.15 22.98 19.41
N LEU A 149 -13.30 22.98 18.70
CA LEU A 149 -13.39 23.31 17.27
C LEU A 149 -13.17 24.81 16.97
N GLN A 150 -13.44 25.70 17.93
CA GLN A 150 -13.23 27.14 17.79
C GLN A 150 -11.76 27.58 17.94
N ILE A 151 -10.89 26.73 18.50
CA ILE A 151 -9.48 27.06 18.79
C ILE A 151 -8.54 26.63 17.64
N GLY A 152 -9.07 26.00 16.59
CA GLY A 152 -8.30 25.46 15.46
C GLY A 152 -8.01 26.43 14.30
N PHE A 153 -8.28 27.73 14.45
CA PHE A 153 -7.95 28.78 13.48
C PHE A 153 -6.92 29.76 14.07
#